data_AF-A0AB40BQT6-F1
#
_entry.id   AF-A0AB40BQT6-F1
#
_cell.length_a   1.000
_cell.length_b   1.000
_cell.length_c   1.000
_cell.angle_alpha   90.00
_cell.angle_beta   90.00
_cell.angle_gamma   90.00
#
_symmetry.space_group_name_H-M   'P 1'
#
loop_
_entity.id
_entity.type
_entity.pdbx_description
1 polymer ?
#
loop_
_entity_poly.entity_id
_entity_poly.type
_entity_poly.pdbx_seq_one_letter_code
_entity_poly.pdbx_strand_id
1 'polypeptide(L)'
;MAPDLIEIEPRELKFTFELKKQSSCTIQLINNTNSYVAFKIKTTSPKRYCVRPNTGVILPKSTCDFTVTMQAQRVVPADMQLRDKFLVQTTIVPYGTTDEDLVPSLFSKESGRQIEESKLRVVLVSPPHSPILQPINGAVKQELTYAAPVFNETPVMKETPLVSDQELTQDENLHPSHDPKDVDDLKQKLSNLEVKLLEAEKTMSKLREEKNAAVQEKEKLQHDIALLTRKCVARVQVGFPFLFVVFIALVSLALGYGLHP
;
A
#
# COMPACT_ATOMS: atom_id res chain seq x y z
N MET A 1 -11.27 -12.38 -26.67
CA MET A 1 -10.86 -12.39 -25.25
C MET A 1 -11.90 -13.17 -24.46
N ALA A 2 -11.53 -13.80 -23.35
CA ALA A 2 -12.53 -14.20 -22.35
C ALA A 2 -13.08 -12.92 -21.69
N PRO A 3 -14.33 -12.90 -21.19
CA PRO A 3 -14.82 -11.78 -20.38
C PRO A 3 -14.07 -11.71 -19.05
N ASP A 4 -13.75 -10.50 -18.59
CA ASP A 4 -13.23 -10.24 -17.23
C ASP A 4 -14.20 -10.86 -16.20
N LEU A 5 -13.69 -11.63 -15.23
CA LEU A 5 -14.49 -12.30 -14.18
C LEU A 5 -15.23 -11.30 -13.29
N ILE A 6 -14.68 -10.11 -13.13
CA ILE A 6 -15.28 -8.98 -12.41
C ILE A 6 -15.03 -7.68 -13.17
N GLU A 7 -15.94 -6.73 -13.01
CA GLU A 7 -15.71 -5.36 -13.44
C GLU A 7 -15.05 -4.56 -12.28
N ILE A 8 -14.18 -3.61 -12.62
CA ILE A 8 -13.39 -2.85 -11.63
C ILE A 8 -13.48 -1.37 -11.96
N GLU A 9 -14.03 -0.58 -11.04
CA GLU A 9 -14.19 0.87 -11.19
C GLU A 9 -13.70 1.63 -9.95
N PRO A 10 -12.89 2.71 -10.12
CA PRO A 10 -12.16 3.09 -11.33
C PRO A 10 -10.97 2.16 -11.62
N ARG A 11 -10.56 2.03 -12.89
CA ARG A 11 -9.34 1.27 -13.28
C ARG A 11 -8.00 1.97 -12.90
N GLU A 12 -8.04 3.01 -12.05
CA GLU A 12 -6.89 3.82 -11.61
C GLU A 12 -7.06 4.26 -10.15
N LEU A 13 -6.00 4.14 -9.33
CA LEU A 13 -6.01 4.64 -7.95
C LEU A 13 -5.52 6.10 -7.94
N LYS A 14 -6.39 7.05 -7.62
CA LYS A 14 -6.07 8.48 -7.58
C LYS A 14 -5.86 8.95 -6.15
N PHE A 15 -4.69 9.51 -5.84
CA PHE A 15 -4.36 10.05 -4.52
C PHE A 15 -4.00 11.52 -4.58
N THR A 16 -4.59 12.31 -3.69
CA THR A 16 -4.20 13.70 -3.46
C THR A 16 -2.89 13.71 -2.66
N PHE A 17 -1.84 14.36 -3.18
CA PHE A 17 -0.60 14.49 -2.42
C PHE A 17 -0.60 15.70 -1.50
N GLU A 18 -0.49 15.45 -0.19
CA GLU A 18 -0.20 16.47 0.80
C GLU A 18 0.82 15.95 1.82
N LEU A 19 1.86 16.75 2.11
CA LEU A 19 2.87 16.39 3.09
C LEU A 19 2.26 16.15 4.47
N LYS A 20 2.74 15.10 5.16
CA LYS A 20 2.31 14.68 6.50
C LYS A 20 0.81 14.30 6.63
N LYS A 21 0.04 14.26 5.53
CA LYS A 21 -1.36 13.76 5.51
C LYS A 21 -1.44 12.38 4.84
N GLN A 22 -2.44 11.59 5.21
CA GLN A 22 -2.87 10.42 4.44
C GLN A 22 -3.84 10.85 3.34
N SER A 23 -3.90 10.08 2.26
CA SER A 23 -4.95 10.18 1.24
C SER A 23 -5.50 8.78 0.98
N SER A 24 -6.80 8.68 0.71
CA SER A 24 -7.48 7.42 0.43
C SER A 24 -8.27 7.48 -0.87
N CYS A 25 -8.42 6.33 -1.53
CA CYS A 25 -9.39 6.12 -2.59
C CYS A 25 -10.08 4.76 -2.41
N THR A 26 -11.31 4.65 -2.89
CA THR A 26 -12.09 3.40 -2.91
C THR A 26 -12.17 2.90 -4.35
N ILE A 27 -12.04 1.60 -4.52
CA ILE A 27 -12.21 0.89 -5.79
C ILE A 27 -13.29 -0.17 -5.58
N GLN A 28 -14.26 -0.24 -6.49
CA GLN A 28 -15.33 -1.22 -6.49
C GLN A 28 -14.94 -2.44 -7.34
N LEU A 29 -15.28 -3.63 -6.85
CA LEU A 29 -15.15 -4.92 -7.53
C LEU A 29 -16.56 -5.48 -7.74
N ILE A 30 -17.04 -5.46 -8.98
CA ILE A 30 -18.43 -5.76 -9.35
C ILE A 30 -18.49 -7.18 -9.94
N ASN A 31 -19.10 -8.12 -9.20
CA ASN A 31 -19.29 -9.49 -9.65
C ASN A 31 -20.59 -9.65 -10.44
N ASN A 32 -20.49 -9.42 -11.74
CA ASN A 32 -21.60 -9.61 -12.68
C ASN A 32 -21.94 -11.09 -12.97
N THR A 33 -21.25 -12.07 -12.36
CA THR A 33 -21.48 -13.51 -12.59
C THR A 33 -22.55 -14.10 -11.65
N ASN A 34 -22.88 -15.37 -11.87
CA ASN A 34 -23.71 -16.19 -10.95
C ASN A 34 -22.87 -16.99 -9.93
N SER A 35 -21.56 -16.77 -9.88
CA SER A 35 -20.60 -17.56 -9.09
C SER A 35 -20.01 -16.75 -7.94
N TYR A 36 -19.53 -17.43 -6.89
CA TYR A 36 -18.75 -16.80 -5.83
C TYR A 36 -17.34 -16.53 -6.37
N VAL A 37 -16.82 -15.31 -6.18
CA VAL A 37 -15.49 -14.91 -6.67
C VAL A 37 -14.64 -14.46 -5.48
N ALA A 38 -13.54 -15.15 -5.21
CA ALA A 38 -12.56 -14.70 -4.23
C ALA A 38 -11.58 -13.72 -4.90
N PHE A 39 -11.25 -12.63 -4.21
CA PHE A 39 -10.30 -11.62 -4.66
C PHE A 39 -9.11 -11.48 -3.71
N LYS A 40 -7.98 -11.00 -4.24
CA LYS A 40 -6.77 -10.68 -3.47
C LYS A 40 -6.02 -9.50 -4.07
N ILE A 41 -5.74 -8.51 -3.25
CA ILE A 41 -5.06 -7.27 -3.62
C ILE A 41 -3.57 -7.37 -3.25
N LYS A 42 -2.70 -7.24 -4.25
CA LYS A 42 -1.25 -7.13 -4.10
C LYS A 42 -0.79 -5.73 -4.54
N THR A 43 0.35 -5.26 -4.03
CA THR A 43 0.94 -3.96 -4.39
C THR A 43 2.45 -4.06 -4.47
N THR A 44 3.06 -3.26 -5.36
CA THR A 44 4.52 -3.11 -5.47
C THR A 44 5.16 -2.35 -4.30
N SER A 45 4.37 -1.61 -3.51
CA SER A 45 4.88 -0.75 -2.42
C SER A 45 4.13 -0.95 -1.09
N PRO A 46 4.15 -2.15 -0.47
CA PRO A 46 3.35 -2.44 0.72
C PRO A 46 3.70 -1.57 1.95
N LYS A 47 4.87 -0.94 1.99
CA LYS A 47 5.23 0.04 3.04
C LYS A 47 4.53 1.41 2.88
N ARG A 48 4.04 1.75 1.68
CA ARG A 48 3.41 3.05 1.38
C ARG A 48 1.89 3.04 1.44
N TYR A 49 1.24 1.88 1.43
CA TYR A 49 -0.22 1.78 1.36
C TYR A 49 -0.78 0.76 2.36
N CYS A 50 -1.88 1.11 3.02
CA CYS A 50 -2.77 0.15 3.69
C CYS A 50 -3.94 -0.16 2.75
N VAL A 51 -4.38 -1.42 2.71
CA VAL A 51 -5.47 -1.90 1.85
C VAL A 51 -6.48 -2.63 2.73
N ARG A 52 -7.78 -2.29 2.61
CA ARG A 52 -8.86 -2.87 3.43
C ARG A 52 -10.18 -2.98 2.64
N PRO A 53 -10.80 -4.19 2.57
CA PRO A 53 -10.16 -5.50 2.71
C PRO A 53 -9.01 -5.69 1.69
N ASN A 54 -8.07 -6.60 1.98
CA ASN A 54 -7.01 -6.96 1.02
C ASN A 54 -7.22 -8.33 0.35
N THR A 55 -8.15 -9.12 0.87
CA THR A 55 -8.55 -10.45 0.42
C THR A 55 -10.01 -10.63 0.89
N GLY A 56 -10.84 -11.34 0.15
CA GLY A 56 -12.23 -11.61 0.54
C GLY A 56 -13.04 -12.30 -0.57
N VAL A 57 -14.34 -12.54 -0.32
CA VAL A 57 -15.29 -13.13 -1.27
C VAL A 57 -16.33 -12.11 -1.73
N ILE A 58 -16.55 -12.03 -3.03
CA ILE A 58 -17.65 -11.30 -3.66
C ILE A 58 -18.75 -12.30 -4.00
N LEU A 59 -19.93 -12.11 -3.42
CA LEU A 59 -21.12 -12.90 -3.71
C LEU A 59 -21.56 -12.73 -5.18
N PRO A 60 -22.33 -13.69 -5.75
CA PRO A 60 -22.97 -13.52 -7.05
C PRO A 60 -23.76 -12.22 -7.14
N LYS A 61 -23.76 -11.57 -8.32
CA LYS A 61 -24.53 -10.34 -8.61
C LYS A 61 -24.36 -9.21 -7.58
N SER A 62 -23.19 -9.15 -6.94
CA SER A 62 -22.90 -8.25 -5.83
C SER A 62 -21.61 -7.46 -6.07
N THR A 63 -21.42 -6.37 -5.32
CA THR A 63 -20.23 -5.51 -5.40
C THR A 63 -19.49 -5.52 -4.06
N CYS A 64 -18.16 -5.46 -4.09
CA CYS A 64 -17.31 -5.34 -2.92
C CYS A 64 -16.34 -4.17 -3.10
N ASP A 65 -16.32 -3.25 -2.13
CA ASP A 65 -15.44 -2.07 -2.15
C ASP A 65 -14.16 -2.35 -1.37
N PHE A 66 -12.99 -2.03 -1.94
CA PHE A 66 -11.74 -1.96 -1.19
C PHE A 66 -11.19 -0.53 -1.15
N THR A 67 -10.85 -0.08 0.06
CA THR A 67 -10.18 1.19 0.30
C THR A 67 -8.67 0.98 0.29
N VAL A 68 -7.96 1.86 -0.42
CA VAL A 68 -6.50 1.99 -0.30
C VAL A 68 -6.17 3.34 0.31
N THR A 69 -5.34 3.33 1.35
CA THR A 69 -4.87 4.54 2.06
C THR A 69 -3.36 4.67 1.91
N MET A 70 -2.92 5.69 1.18
CA MET A 70 -1.52 6.10 1.12
C MET A 70 -1.07 6.68 2.46
N GLN A 71 0.07 6.20 2.96
CA GLN A 71 0.63 6.61 4.24
C GLN A 71 1.24 8.01 4.18
N ALA A 72 1.19 8.72 5.30
CA ALA A 72 1.64 10.10 5.40
C ALA A 72 3.15 10.26 5.15
N GLN A 73 3.51 10.82 4.00
CA GLN A 73 4.90 11.00 3.60
C GLN A 73 5.49 12.25 4.29
N ARG A 74 6.68 12.11 4.88
CA ARG A 74 7.39 13.19 5.59
C ARG A 74 8.35 13.99 4.69
N VAL A 75 8.68 13.44 3.52
CA VAL A 75 9.62 13.98 2.53
C VAL A 75 8.90 13.99 1.18
N VAL A 76 9.12 15.02 0.36
CA VAL A 76 8.61 15.06 -1.02
C VAL A 76 9.43 14.08 -1.87
N PRO A 77 8.82 13.12 -2.60
CA PRO A 77 9.53 12.33 -3.59
C PRO A 77 10.18 13.24 -4.63
N ALA A 78 11.50 13.14 -4.80
CA ALA A 78 12.31 14.11 -5.56
C ALA A 78 11.96 14.20 -7.07
N ASP A 79 11.16 13.27 -7.57
CA ASP A 79 10.71 13.16 -8.96
C ASP A 79 9.18 13.26 -9.13
N MET A 80 8.40 13.22 -8.04
CA MET A 80 6.94 12.94 -8.03
C MET A 80 6.51 11.67 -8.80
N GLN A 81 7.42 10.79 -9.24
CA GLN A 81 7.10 9.67 -10.13
C GLN A 81 6.62 8.45 -9.33
N LEU A 82 5.36 8.53 -8.90
CA LEU A 82 4.65 7.48 -8.19
C LEU A 82 4.29 6.29 -9.11
N ARG A 83 5.30 5.59 -9.66
CA ARG A 83 5.20 4.46 -10.61
C ARG A 83 4.61 3.17 -10.00
N ASP A 84 3.83 3.29 -8.93
CA ASP A 84 3.26 2.17 -8.19
C ASP A 84 2.16 1.46 -8.95
N LYS A 85 2.06 0.15 -8.70
CA LYS A 85 1.09 -0.74 -9.34
C LYS A 85 0.44 -1.62 -8.28
N PHE A 86 -0.87 -1.73 -8.40
CA PHE A 86 -1.70 -2.67 -7.69
C PHE A 86 -2.10 -3.81 -8.64
N LEU A 87 -2.30 -4.99 -8.07
CA LEU A 87 -2.73 -6.18 -8.79
C LEU A 87 -3.93 -6.75 -8.04
N VAL A 88 -5.08 -6.75 -8.69
CA VAL A 88 -6.26 -7.49 -8.24
C VAL A 88 -6.17 -8.87 -8.88
N GLN A 89 -6.03 -9.91 -8.05
CA GLN A 89 -6.17 -11.30 -8.48
C GLN A 89 -7.57 -11.79 -8.13
N THR A 90 -8.23 -12.51 -9.05
CA THR A 90 -9.54 -13.12 -8.82
C THR A 90 -9.59 -14.57 -9.28
N THR A 91 -10.43 -15.38 -8.62
CA THR A 91 -10.74 -16.76 -9.02
C THR A 91 -12.16 -17.12 -8.59
N ILE A 92 -12.82 -18.01 -9.34
CA ILE A 92 -14.07 -18.63 -8.90
C ILE A 92 -13.79 -19.56 -7.70
N VAL A 93 -14.67 -19.53 -6.70
CA VAL A 93 -14.65 -20.41 -5.53
C VAL A 93 -16.00 -21.12 -5.36
N PRO A 94 -16.06 -22.25 -4.62
CA PRO A 94 -17.30 -22.97 -4.37
C PRO A 94 -18.41 -22.11 -3.75
N TYR A 95 -19.66 -22.51 -3.97
CA TYR A 95 -20.81 -21.93 -3.27
C TYR A 95 -20.61 -22.03 -1.75
N GLY A 96 -20.91 -20.94 -1.03
CA GLY A 96 -20.81 -20.89 0.43
C GLY A 96 -19.39 -20.71 0.99
N THR A 97 -18.37 -20.53 0.15
CA THR A 97 -17.03 -20.11 0.61
C THR A 97 -17.11 -18.74 1.29
N THR A 98 -16.57 -18.63 2.50
CA THR A 98 -16.48 -17.42 3.31
C THR A 98 -15.07 -16.82 3.30
N ASP A 99 -14.88 -15.64 3.89
CA ASP A 99 -13.55 -15.00 4.01
C ASP A 99 -12.57 -15.83 4.87
N GLU A 100 -13.06 -16.60 5.84
CA GLU A 100 -12.25 -17.46 6.72
C GLU A 100 -11.70 -18.71 5.98
N ASP A 101 -12.38 -19.14 4.91
CA ASP A 101 -11.97 -20.30 4.09
C ASP A 101 -10.82 -19.97 3.10
N LEU A 102 -10.39 -18.69 3.03
CA LEU A 102 -9.50 -18.19 1.98
C LEU A 102 -8.01 -18.51 2.19
N VAL A 103 -7.67 -19.80 2.04
CA VAL A 103 -6.29 -20.27 2.09
C VAL A 103 -5.42 -19.68 0.95
N PRO A 104 -4.13 -19.35 1.19
CA PRO A 104 -3.28 -18.70 0.19
C PRO A 104 -3.13 -19.44 -1.15
N SER A 105 -3.27 -20.77 -1.15
CA SER A 105 -3.15 -21.63 -2.34
C SER A 105 -4.27 -21.44 -3.37
N LEU A 106 -5.42 -20.87 -2.99
CA LEU A 106 -6.48 -20.46 -3.94
C LEU A 106 -5.95 -19.47 -4.99
N PHE A 107 -4.90 -18.71 -4.65
CA PHE A 107 -4.26 -17.72 -5.51
C PHE A 107 -2.87 -18.17 -6.03
N SER A 108 -2.58 -19.48 -6.04
CA SER A 108 -1.46 -20.07 -6.79
C SER A 108 -1.93 -20.72 -8.09
N LYS A 109 -1.19 -20.48 -9.18
CA LYS A 109 -1.44 -21.09 -10.50
C LYS A 109 -1.16 -22.59 -10.52
N GLU A 110 -0.43 -23.11 -9.53
CA GLU A 110 -0.17 -24.53 -9.32
C GLU A 110 -1.44 -25.31 -8.91
N SER A 111 -2.47 -24.63 -8.41
CA SER A 111 -3.74 -25.25 -7.97
C SER A 111 -4.66 -25.69 -9.13
N GLY A 112 -4.24 -25.51 -10.39
CA GLY A 112 -5.06 -25.78 -11.58
C GLY A 112 -6.23 -24.80 -11.78
N ARG A 113 -6.40 -23.80 -10.91
CA ARG A 113 -7.46 -22.80 -10.99
C ARG A 113 -7.15 -21.72 -12.02
N GLN A 114 -8.19 -21.25 -12.71
CA GLN A 114 -8.12 -20.03 -13.50
C GLN A 114 -8.05 -18.82 -12.55
N ILE A 115 -6.89 -18.16 -12.54
CA ILE A 115 -6.67 -16.92 -11.80
C ILE A 115 -6.53 -15.78 -12.82
N GLU A 116 -7.41 -14.79 -12.71
CA GLU A 116 -7.37 -13.55 -13.48
C GLU A 116 -6.57 -12.48 -12.73
N GLU A 117 -5.93 -11.57 -13.47
CA GLU A 117 -4.87 -10.69 -12.96
C GLU A 117 -4.98 -9.25 -13.52
N SER A 118 -5.86 -8.43 -12.92
CA SER A 118 -6.08 -7.05 -13.34
C SER A 118 -5.09 -6.08 -12.67
N LYS A 119 -4.43 -5.25 -13.48
CA LYS A 119 -3.35 -4.33 -13.05
C LYS A 119 -3.85 -2.90 -13.02
N LEU A 120 -3.88 -2.31 -11.84
CA LEU A 120 -4.29 -0.93 -11.62
C LEU A 120 -3.04 -0.07 -11.40
N ARG A 121 -2.94 1.08 -12.08
CA ARG A 121 -1.85 2.04 -11.84
C ARG A 121 -2.25 3.07 -10.79
N VAL A 122 -1.28 3.58 -10.05
CA VAL A 122 -1.50 4.72 -9.16
C VAL A 122 -1.23 6.03 -9.92
N VAL A 123 -2.04 7.05 -9.64
CA VAL A 123 -1.93 8.40 -10.19
C VAL A 123 -1.95 9.39 -9.03
N LEU A 124 -0.99 10.31 -9.03
CA LEU A 124 -0.93 11.41 -8.07
C LEU A 124 -1.70 12.60 -8.65
N VAL A 125 -2.59 13.21 -7.84
CA VAL A 125 -3.31 14.44 -8.21
C VAL A 125 -2.97 15.57 -7.23
N SER A 126 -3.00 16.79 -7.74
CA SER A 126 -2.93 17.98 -6.89
C SER A 126 -4.22 18.10 -6.05
N PRO A 127 -4.16 18.67 -4.83
CA PRO A 127 -5.37 18.99 -4.08
C PRO A 127 -6.30 19.88 -4.93
N PRO A 128 -7.62 19.63 -4.95
CA PRO A 128 -8.55 20.58 -5.54
C PRO A 128 -8.40 21.91 -4.79
N HIS A 129 -8.04 22.97 -5.51
CA HIS A 129 -7.79 24.27 -4.88
C HIS A 129 -9.01 24.72 -4.07
N SER A 130 -8.74 25.18 -2.84
CA SER A 130 -9.76 25.82 -1.99
C SER A 130 -10.48 26.92 -2.77
N PRO A 131 -11.78 27.17 -2.51
CA PRO A 131 -12.60 28.03 -3.35
C PRO A 131 -11.93 29.39 -3.56
N ILE A 132 -11.61 29.67 -4.82
CA ILE A 132 -11.01 30.95 -5.23
C ILE A 132 -12.04 32.03 -4.90
N LEU A 133 -11.72 32.90 -3.94
CA LEU A 133 -12.39 34.18 -3.79
C LEU A 133 -12.07 35.00 -5.05
N GLN A 134 -12.96 34.92 -6.04
CA GLN A 134 -12.77 35.57 -7.33
C GLN A 134 -12.67 37.10 -7.13
N PRO A 135 -11.57 37.75 -7.54
CA PRO A 135 -11.53 39.20 -7.62
C PRO A 135 -12.57 39.65 -8.65
N ILE A 136 -13.49 40.53 -8.23
CA ILE A 136 -14.54 41.05 -9.11
C ILE A 136 -13.91 42.04 -10.10
N ASN A 137 -14.10 41.76 -11.40
CA ASN A 137 -13.81 42.60 -12.57
C ASN A 137 -12.33 42.88 -12.89
N GLY A 138 -12.00 42.84 -14.19
CA GLY A 138 -10.73 43.36 -14.73
C GLY A 138 -10.04 42.43 -15.73
N ALA A 139 -10.55 42.34 -16.96
CA ALA A 139 -9.94 41.51 -18.00
C ALA A 139 -8.78 42.23 -18.72
N VAL A 140 -7.58 41.64 -18.68
CA VAL A 140 -6.50 41.88 -19.66
C VAL A 140 -5.91 40.54 -20.07
N LYS A 141 -5.75 40.31 -21.37
CA LYS A 141 -5.06 39.13 -21.92
C LYS A 141 -3.57 39.19 -21.56
N GLN A 142 -3.00 38.05 -21.16
CA GLN A 142 -1.71 37.66 -21.73
C GLN A 142 -1.62 36.15 -21.94
N GLU A 143 -1.30 35.78 -23.17
CA GLU A 143 -1.26 34.42 -23.68
C GLU A 143 0.21 33.97 -23.71
N LEU A 144 0.56 32.90 -22.99
CA LEU A 144 1.93 32.38 -22.92
C LEU A 144 1.97 30.91 -23.35
N THR A 145 1.80 30.74 -24.65
CA THR A 145 1.94 29.46 -25.36
C THR A 145 3.39 28.99 -25.34
N TYR A 146 3.69 27.99 -24.52
CA TYR A 146 4.97 27.27 -24.57
C TYR A 146 4.85 26.03 -25.45
N ALA A 147 5.43 26.08 -26.64
CA ALA A 147 5.48 24.97 -27.58
C ALA A 147 6.42 23.85 -27.10
N ALA A 148 6.09 22.60 -27.45
CA ALA A 148 6.94 21.45 -27.17
C ALA A 148 8.11 21.34 -28.17
N PRO A 149 9.34 21.03 -27.73
CA PRO A 149 10.42 20.63 -28.63
C PRO A 149 10.30 19.14 -28.99
N VAL A 150 9.81 18.85 -30.19
CA VAL A 150 10.03 17.56 -30.86
C VAL A 150 11.19 17.74 -31.82
N PHE A 151 12.19 16.86 -31.75
CA PHE A 151 13.19 16.68 -32.81
C PHE A 151 13.59 15.21 -32.88
N ASN A 152 13.67 14.67 -34.10
CA ASN A 152 13.83 13.24 -34.34
C ASN A 152 15.29 12.85 -34.66
N GLU A 153 15.71 11.73 -34.08
CA GLU A 153 16.40 10.60 -34.74
C GLU A 153 17.60 10.83 -35.69
N THR A 154 18.83 10.56 -35.18
CA THR A 154 19.85 9.56 -35.68
C THR A 154 20.39 9.60 -37.15
N PRO A 155 21.35 8.75 -37.61
CA PRO A 155 22.38 7.90 -36.93
C PRO A 155 23.81 7.90 -37.61
N VAL A 156 24.70 7.00 -37.14
CA VAL A 156 25.88 6.34 -37.79
C VAL A 156 27.27 7.03 -37.91
N MET A 157 28.28 6.41 -37.27
CA MET A 157 29.70 6.21 -37.71
C MET A 157 30.42 5.25 -36.71
N LYS A 158 31.06 4.09 -36.97
CA LYS A 158 31.42 3.23 -38.14
C LYS A 158 32.66 3.61 -38.98
N GLU A 159 33.68 2.77 -39.28
CA GLU A 159 34.00 1.33 -39.02
C GLU A 159 35.53 1.03 -38.99
N THR A 160 36.09 -0.14 -38.59
CA THR A 160 35.75 -1.11 -37.50
C THR A 160 36.99 -1.94 -36.99
N PRO A 161 37.66 -2.90 -37.71
CA PRO A 161 38.56 -3.91 -37.06
C PRO A 161 39.92 -4.23 -37.75
N LEU A 162 40.68 -5.19 -37.17
CA LEU A 162 41.43 -6.35 -37.76
C LEU A 162 42.50 -6.81 -36.73
N VAL A 163 42.48 -7.99 -36.07
CA VAL A 163 42.42 -9.43 -36.48
C VAL A 163 43.78 -10.03 -36.89
N SER A 164 44.27 -11.01 -36.11
CA SER A 164 44.80 -12.29 -36.60
C SER A 164 44.95 -13.30 -35.44
N ASP A 165 44.51 -14.54 -35.64
CA ASP A 165 44.81 -15.69 -34.79
C ASP A 165 46.06 -16.43 -35.33
N GLN A 166 46.73 -17.24 -34.48
CA GLN A 166 47.35 -18.52 -34.87
C GLN A 166 47.71 -19.40 -33.66
N GLU A 167 48.14 -20.64 -33.93
CA GLU A 167 47.98 -21.82 -33.04
C GLU A 167 49.31 -22.44 -32.56
N LEU A 168 49.21 -23.50 -31.75
CA LEU A 168 50.19 -24.55 -31.42
C LEU A 168 51.23 -24.34 -30.27
N THR A 169 51.02 -25.12 -29.19
CA THR A 169 51.99 -25.93 -28.41
C THR A 169 53.39 -25.40 -28.02
N GLN A 170 53.77 -25.54 -26.74
CA GLN A 170 54.59 -26.68 -26.25
C GLN A 170 54.55 -26.80 -24.70
N ASP A 171 55.12 -27.89 -24.14
CA ASP A 171 55.09 -28.34 -22.73
C ASP A 171 56.37 -27.93 -21.96
N GLU A 172 56.32 -27.79 -20.61
CA GLU A 172 57.31 -28.35 -19.64
C GLU A 172 57.17 -27.87 -18.16
N ASN A 173 56.91 -28.86 -17.28
CA ASN A 173 57.60 -29.15 -16.00
C ASN A 173 57.45 -28.35 -14.65
N LEU A 174 57.89 -29.02 -13.58
CA LEU A 174 57.68 -28.81 -12.13
C LEU A 174 58.43 -27.63 -11.46
N HIS A 175 57.86 -27.02 -10.40
CA HIS A 175 58.16 -27.31 -8.97
C HIS A 175 57.36 -26.39 -7.99
N PRO A 176 56.96 -26.82 -6.78
CA PRO A 176 56.25 -25.95 -5.83
C PRO A 176 57.18 -25.02 -5.01
N SER A 177 56.69 -23.83 -4.65
CA SER A 177 57.27 -22.98 -3.60
C SER A 177 56.18 -22.19 -2.87
N HIS A 178 56.35 -21.96 -1.57
CA HIS A 178 55.34 -21.38 -0.69
C HIS A 178 55.81 -19.99 -0.23
N ASP A 179 55.30 -18.93 -0.85
CA ASP A 179 55.74 -17.56 -0.60
C ASP A 179 54.99 -16.96 0.62
N PRO A 180 55.65 -16.40 1.65
CA PRO A 180 54.98 -15.98 2.90
C PRO A 180 54.00 -14.79 2.77
N LYS A 181 53.86 -14.17 1.59
CA LYS A 181 53.12 -12.91 1.38
C LYS A 181 51.60 -13.03 1.50
N ASP A 182 51.01 -14.17 1.14
CA ASP A 182 49.56 -14.41 1.28
C ASP A 182 49.08 -14.43 2.75
N VAL A 183 49.98 -14.78 3.69
CA VAL A 183 49.61 -14.95 5.10
C VAL A 183 49.25 -13.62 5.75
N ASP A 184 49.97 -12.54 5.44
CA ASP A 184 49.71 -11.22 6.01
C ASP A 184 48.49 -10.50 5.40
N ASP A 185 48.25 -10.66 4.09
CA ASP A 185 47.01 -10.18 3.46
C ASP A 185 45.77 -10.90 4.04
N LEU A 186 45.83 -12.24 4.18
CA LEU A 186 44.74 -13.02 4.77
C LEU A 186 44.45 -12.59 6.22
N LYS A 187 45.50 -12.31 6.99
CA LYS A 187 45.43 -11.78 8.37
C LYS A 187 44.86 -10.36 8.44
N GLN A 188 45.17 -9.51 7.46
CA GLN A 188 44.56 -8.17 7.32
C GLN A 188 43.07 -8.27 6.93
N LYS A 189 42.69 -9.23 6.07
CA LYS A 189 41.29 -9.51 5.73
C LYS A 189 40.50 -10.05 6.93
N LEU A 190 41.10 -10.92 7.74
CA LEU A 190 40.49 -11.49 8.95
C LEU A 190 40.14 -10.39 9.97
N SER A 191 41.11 -9.55 10.34
CA SER A 191 40.88 -8.44 11.30
C SER A 191 39.86 -7.40 10.80
N ASN A 192 39.82 -7.12 9.49
CA ASN A 192 38.79 -6.28 8.87
C ASN A 192 37.38 -6.91 8.99
N LEU A 193 37.28 -8.24 8.88
CA LEU A 193 36.03 -8.97 9.03
C LEU A 193 35.56 -9.01 10.49
N GLU A 194 36.46 -9.18 11.46
CA GLU A 194 36.17 -9.09 12.90
C GLU A 194 35.60 -7.73 13.29
N VAL A 195 36.23 -6.63 12.85
CA VAL A 195 35.75 -5.26 13.09
C VAL A 195 34.33 -5.05 12.53
N LYS A 196 34.06 -5.55 11.30
CA LYS A 196 32.72 -5.48 10.69
C LYS A 196 31.69 -6.34 11.40
N LEU A 197 32.09 -7.50 11.93
CA LEU A 197 31.20 -8.35 12.71
C LEU A 197 30.79 -7.67 14.02
N LEU A 198 31.74 -7.05 14.73
CA LEU A 198 31.44 -6.27 15.94
C LEU A 198 30.55 -5.04 15.65
N GLU A 199 30.70 -4.39 14.49
CA GLU A 199 29.79 -3.32 14.06
C GLU A 199 28.37 -3.85 13.74
N ALA A 200 28.28 -5.00 13.08
CA ALA A 200 27.01 -5.68 12.82
C ALA A 200 26.31 -6.11 14.13
N GLU A 201 27.03 -6.70 15.08
CA GLU A 201 26.47 -7.08 16.39
C GLU A 201 25.99 -5.86 17.19
N LYS A 202 26.75 -4.75 17.16
CA LYS A 202 26.38 -3.49 17.80
C LYS A 202 25.11 -2.88 17.19
N THR A 203 25.00 -2.86 15.86
CA THR A 203 23.80 -2.34 15.17
C THR A 203 22.59 -3.26 15.37
N MET A 204 22.76 -4.58 15.32
CA MET A 204 21.70 -5.55 15.66
C MET A 204 21.22 -5.40 17.10
N SER A 205 22.13 -5.20 18.06
CA SER A 205 21.80 -5.00 19.48
C SER A 205 20.95 -3.74 19.67
N LYS A 206 21.38 -2.61 19.08
CA LYS A 206 20.63 -1.35 19.13
C LYS A 206 19.25 -1.48 18.46
N LEU A 207 19.17 -2.09 17.27
CA LEU A 207 17.89 -2.31 16.57
C LEU A 207 16.95 -3.23 17.37
N ARG A 208 17.48 -4.21 18.10
CA ARG A 208 16.70 -5.08 18.99
C ARG A 208 16.14 -4.32 20.18
N GLU A 209 16.91 -3.41 20.77
CA GLU A 209 16.50 -2.52 21.86
C GLU A 209 15.40 -1.54 21.40
N GLU A 210 15.63 -0.80 20.30
CA GLU A 210 14.64 0.12 19.71
C GLU A 210 13.33 -0.61 19.34
N LYS A 211 13.42 -1.81 18.75
CA LYS A 211 12.26 -2.65 18.43
C LYS A 211 11.55 -3.19 19.69
N ASN A 212 12.22 -3.30 20.83
CA ASN A 212 11.59 -3.73 22.08
C ASN A 212 10.87 -2.54 22.75
N ALA A 213 11.51 -1.37 22.82
CA ALA A 213 10.89 -0.14 23.29
C ALA A 213 9.61 0.21 22.49
N ALA A 214 9.67 0.15 21.16
CA ALA A 214 8.52 0.42 20.29
C ALA A 214 7.37 -0.61 20.44
N VAL A 215 7.67 -1.85 20.84
CA VAL A 215 6.63 -2.84 21.19
C VAL A 215 5.98 -2.49 22.52
N GLN A 216 6.76 -2.13 23.54
CA GLN A 216 6.26 -1.74 24.85
C GLN A 216 5.39 -0.46 24.79
N GLU A 217 5.79 0.55 24.01
CA GLU A 217 4.97 1.73 23.74
C GLU A 217 3.65 1.38 23.04
N LYS A 218 3.69 0.50 22.04
CA LYS A 218 2.49 0.03 21.33
C LYS A 218 1.53 -0.70 22.28
N GLU A 219 2.03 -1.60 23.14
CA GLU A 219 1.21 -2.33 24.11
C GLU A 219 0.53 -1.38 25.11
N LYS A 220 1.26 -0.38 25.62
CA LYS A 220 0.70 0.69 26.45
C LYS A 220 -0.41 1.47 25.72
N LEU A 221 -0.16 1.90 24.48
CA LEU A 221 -1.16 2.62 23.67
C LEU A 221 -2.41 1.77 23.40
N GLN A 222 -2.26 0.46 23.15
CA GLN A 222 -3.39 -0.45 22.98
C GLN A 222 -4.20 -0.60 24.28
N HIS A 223 -3.55 -0.66 25.45
CA HIS A 223 -4.21 -0.68 26.74
C HIS A 223 -4.98 0.63 27.02
N ASP A 224 -4.37 1.79 26.75
CA ASP A 224 -5.01 3.09 26.95
C ASP A 224 -6.22 3.28 26.02
N ILE A 225 -6.14 2.82 24.76
CA ILE A 225 -7.28 2.78 23.82
C ILE A 225 -8.41 1.89 24.35
N ALA A 226 -8.10 0.70 24.88
CA ALA A 226 -9.12 -0.19 25.46
C ALA A 226 -9.80 0.45 26.68
N LEU A 227 -9.03 1.13 27.55
CA LEU A 227 -9.56 1.84 28.71
C LEU A 227 -10.45 3.02 28.32
N LEU A 228 -10.05 3.81 27.32
CA LEU A 228 -10.85 4.92 26.80
C LEU A 228 -12.12 4.42 26.09
N THR A 229 -12.05 3.32 25.34
CA THR A 229 -13.21 2.69 24.70
C THR A 229 -14.25 2.27 25.75
N ARG A 230 -13.82 1.59 26.83
CA ARG A 230 -14.70 1.20 27.94
C ARG A 230 -15.33 2.41 28.66
N LYS A 231 -14.56 3.50 28.86
CA LYS A 231 -15.07 4.76 29.44
C LYS A 231 -16.06 5.49 28.50
N CYS A 232 -15.87 5.39 27.19
CA CYS A 232 -16.79 5.95 26.20
C CYS A 232 -18.11 5.18 26.19
N VAL A 233 -18.08 3.85 26.10
CA VAL A 233 -19.28 2.99 26.18
C VAL A 233 -20.10 3.26 27.45
N ALA A 234 -19.43 3.45 28.60
CA ALA A 234 -20.09 3.81 29.86
C ALA A 234 -20.71 5.23 29.89
N ARG A 235 -20.42 6.11 28.92
CA ARG A 235 -21.07 7.42 28.75
C ARG A 235 -22.11 7.44 27.62
N VAL A 236 -22.08 6.47 26.70
CA VAL A 236 -23.02 6.35 25.57
C VAL A 236 -24.29 5.60 26.04
N GLN A 237 -24.88 6.03 27.16
CA GLN A 237 -26.23 5.64 27.55
C GLN A 237 -27.24 6.48 26.75
N VAL A 238 -27.36 6.19 25.45
CA VAL A 238 -28.27 6.89 24.54
C VAL A 238 -29.70 6.44 24.82
N GLY A 239 -30.34 7.17 25.72
CA GLY A 239 -31.75 7.04 26.04
C GLY A 239 -32.32 8.40 26.41
N PHE A 240 -33.57 8.66 26.02
CA PHE A 240 -34.30 9.84 26.47
C PHE A 240 -34.41 9.79 28.00
N PRO A 241 -34.02 10.85 28.74
CA PRO A 241 -33.82 10.75 30.18
C PRO A 241 -35.12 10.36 30.88
N PHE A 242 -35.11 9.24 31.61
CA PHE A 242 -36.30 8.65 32.22
C PHE A 242 -37.10 9.64 33.09
N LEU A 243 -36.40 10.54 33.79
CA LEU A 243 -36.99 11.62 34.57
C LEU A 243 -37.88 12.57 33.74
N PHE A 244 -37.54 12.82 32.47
CA PHE A 244 -38.37 13.62 31.56
C PHE A 244 -39.64 12.87 31.16
N VAL A 245 -39.56 11.56 30.91
CA VAL A 245 -40.74 10.73 30.61
C VAL A 245 -41.70 10.72 31.81
N VAL A 246 -41.17 10.53 33.02
CA VAL A 246 -41.94 10.62 34.27
C VAL A 246 -42.54 12.02 34.47
N PHE A 247 -41.78 13.09 34.20
CA PHE A 247 -42.26 14.47 34.31
C PHE A 247 -43.42 14.76 33.36
N ILE A 248 -43.30 14.38 32.08
CA ILE A 248 -44.40 14.54 31.09
C ILE A 248 -45.63 13.71 31.49
N ALA A 249 -45.45 12.49 32.02
CA ALA A 249 -46.56 11.68 32.51
C ALA A 249 -47.28 12.34 33.70
N LEU A 250 -46.54 12.88 34.67
CA LEU A 250 -47.09 13.60 35.83
C LEU A 250 -47.81 14.89 35.42
N VAL A 251 -47.24 15.68 34.50
CA VAL A 251 -47.89 16.89 33.97
C VAL A 251 -49.17 16.55 33.21
N SER A 252 -49.14 15.51 32.37
CA SER A 252 -50.33 15.05 31.64
C SER A 252 -51.44 14.57 32.58
N LEU A 253 -51.08 13.86 33.65
CA LEU A 253 -52.00 13.38 34.66
C LEU A 253 -52.60 14.53 35.48
N ALA A 254 -51.78 15.50 35.90
CA ALA A 254 -52.23 16.67 36.66
C ALA A 254 -53.16 17.57 35.83
N LEU A 255 -52.86 17.79 34.54
CA LEU A 255 -53.74 18.50 33.63
C LEU A 255 -55.04 17.72 33.37
N GLY A 256 -54.97 16.39 33.21
CA GLY A 256 -56.13 15.53 33.04
C GLY A 256 -57.12 15.58 34.21
N TYR A 257 -56.61 15.55 35.45
CA TYR A 257 -57.46 15.73 36.64
C TYR A 257 -57.92 17.18 36.85
N GLY A 258 -57.08 18.18 36.53
CA GLY A 258 -57.40 19.60 36.69
C GLY A 258 -58.39 20.17 35.67
N LEU A 259 -58.65 19.45 34.57
CA LEU A 259 -59.61 19.81 33.52
C LEU A 259 -60.86 18.92 33.51
N HIS A 260 -61.04 18.06 34.51
CA HIS A 260 -62.28 17.32 34.72
C HIS A 260 -63.18 18.10 35.71
N PRO A 261 -64.31 18.68 35.26
CA PRO A 261 -65.30 19.30 36.14
C PRO A 261 -66.15 18.27 36.91
#